data_AF-A0A9D6ILB6-F1
#
_entry.id   AF-A0A9D6ILB6-F1
#
_cell.length_a   1.000
_cell.length_b   1.000
_cell.length_c   1.000
_cell.angle_alpha   90.00
_cell.angle_beta   90.00
_cell.angle_gamma   90.00
#
_symmetry.space_group_name_H-M   'P 1'
#
loop_
_entity.id
_entity.type
_entity.pdbx_description
1 polymer ?
#
loop_
_entity_poly.entity_id
_entity_poly.type
_entity_poly.pdbx_seq_one_letter_code
_entity_poly.pdbx_strand_id
1 'polypeptide(L)'
;MEPNPALMAAMSRLLPPMTRAISMLIPGRDSRIAWQNARNNAEIIQLVAHVSAVLPPPGSEAPLFSLVEKCYALGTFPALWAIEGLGHWYADSFYQRNAGKNEEPRQLLTSPTVEALPAKSLTMLHAGIGMSFAKHTLAPLTAGSPASEIRKAAEKVVALCKNSSQPGYAGCAIESLGLASRFLHGKKMVRALDEQLAPMGEDLVGYLWHGAGRAMYFSPPNFMPAWRTPWRAVAMCRTEPPHELGRRSAAAGFAWAITLVNMRYPVIVETLLKYHGEEFMQDDAFANGVLSSLIMRYDITPDDAVLEAYRKHQPASSDAKVADLWERLVRQPGEKALTEIYPALKQNQRIEEVFRYQDLTALVNRLK
;
A
#
# COMPACT_ATOMS: atom_id res chain seq x y z
N MET A 1 18.36 -13.23 0.01
CA MET A 1 18.03 -13.38 1.44
C MET A 1 16.60 -12.92 1.60
N GLU A 2 15.68 -13.87 1.76
CA GLU A 2 14.26 -13.59 1.97
C GLU A 2 14.07 -13.09 3.42
N PRO A 3 13.24 -12.06 3.65
CA PRO A 3 13.08 -11.51 4.99
C PRO A 3 12.19 -12.42 5.84
N ASN A 4 12.76 -12.99 6.91
CA ASN A 4 12.00 -13.73 7.92
C ASN A 4 11.13 -12.73 8.73
N PRO A 5 9.80 -12.94 8.88
CA PRO A 5 8.92 -12.06 9.66
C PRO A 5 9.35 -11.85 11.12
N ALA A 6 9.91 -12.89 11.76
CA ALA A 6 10.49 -12.79 13.11
C ALA A 6 11.78 -11.96 13.12
N LEU A 7 12.58 -12.04 12.05
CA LEU A 7 13.74 -11.18 11.84
C LEU A 7 13.31 -9.73 11.62
N MET A 8 12.21 -9.47 10.90
CA MET A 8 11.68 -8.11 10.71
C MET A 8 11.16 -7.51 12.02
N ALA A 9 10.48 -8.29 12.87
CA ALA A 9 10.06 -7.86 14.19
C ALA A 9 11.28 -7.59 15.11
N ALA A 10 12.30 -8.46 15.09
CA ALA A 10 13.55 -8.25 15.82
C ALA A 10 14.33 -7.03 15.29
N MET A 11 14.43 -6.88 13.97
CA MET A 11 15.03 -5.73 13.31
C MET A 11 14.28 -4.45 13.68
N SER A 12 12.94 -4.43 13.74
CA SER A 12 12.16 -3.24 14.12
C SER A 12 12.44 -2.77 15.56
N ARG A 13 12.80 -3.69 16.46
CA ARG A 13 13.22 -3.38 17.84
C ARG A 13 14.68 -2.94 17.94
N LEU A 14 15.55 -3.47 17.07
CA LEU A 14 16.99 -3.14 17.02
C LEU A 14 17.32 -1.97 16.07
N LEU A 15 16.38 -1.59 15.20
CA LEU A 15 16.51 -0.50 14.25
C LEU A 15 16.77 0.81 14.99
N PRO A 16 15.96 1.26 15.96
CA PRO A 16 16.17 2.54 16.65
C PRO A 16 17.58 2.76 17.27
N PRO A 17 18.23 1.77 17.92
CA PRO A 17 19.60 1.93 18.40
C PRO A 17 20.68 1.81 17.31
N MET A 18 20.56 0.86 16.36
CA MET A 18 21.53 0.70 15.26
C MET A 18 21.51 1.90 14.30
N THR A 19 20.32 2.47 14.10
CA THR A 19 20.10 3.68 13.30
C THR A 19 20.82 4.88 13.93
N ARG A 20 20.74 5.05 15.26
CA ARG A 20 21.45 6.12 15.96
C ARG A 20 22.97 6.06 15.78
N ALA A 21 23.57 4.86 15.75
CA ALA A 21 25.01 4.68 15.56
C ALA A 21 25.47 4.97 14.11
N ILE A 22 24.72 4.52 13.10
CA ILE A 22 25.05 4.78 11.68
C ILE A 22 24.88 6.27 11.32
N SER A 23 24.00 7.00 12.04
CA SER A 23 23.77 8.44 11.80
C SER A 23 24.99 9.32 12.05
N MET A 24 25.89 8.86 12.91
CA MET A 24 27.14 9.55 13.23
C MET A 24 28.20 9.39 12.13
N LEU A 25 27.98 8.49 11.16
CA LEU A 25 28.96 8.12 10.13
C LEU A 25 28.63 8.67 8.73
N ILE A 26 27.46 9.33 8.54
CA ILE A 26 27.03 9.87 7.24
C ILE A 26 26.78 11.39 7.36
N PRO A 27 27.79 12.24 7.05
CA PRO A 27 27.64 13.70 7.11
C PRO A 27 26.78 14.22 5.94
N GLY A 28 25.81 15.11 6.22
CA GLY A 28 25.02 15.82 5.20
C GLY A 28 23.62 16.25 5.67
N ARG A 29 22.98 17.18 4.95
CA ARG A 29 21.56 17.54 5.18
C ARG A 29 20.62 16.41 4.76
N ASP A 30 20.93 15.72 3.67
CA ASP A 30 20.11 14.62 3.15
C ASP A 30 20.16 13.37 4.03
N SER A 31 21.22 13.19 4.83
CA SER A 31 21.27 12.09 5.79
C SER A 31 20.17 12.22 6.85
N ARG A 32 19.91 13.44 7.36
CA ARG A 32 18.80 13.70 8.31
C ARG A 32 17.44 13.37 7.70
N ILE A 33 17.26 13.62 6.40
CA ILE A 33 16.01 13.32 5.69
C ILE A 33 15.83 11.81 5.51
N ALA A 34 16.91 11.10 5.13
CA ALA A 34 16.92 9.64 5.08
C ALA A 34 16.63 9.02 6.46
N TRP A 35 17.15 9.62 7.54
CA TRP A 35 16.85 9.22 8.92
C TRP A 35 15.38 9.41 9.26
N GLN A 36 14.80 10.56 8.92
CA GLN A 36 13.38 10.81 9.16
C GLN A 36 12.51 9.83 8.38
N ASN A 37 12.86 9.52 7.12
CA ASN A 37 12.17 8.51 6.33
C ASN A 37 12.25 7.11 6.98
N ALA A 38 13.42 6.71 7.46
CA ALA A 38 13.60 5.44 8.19
C ALA A 38 12.75 5.40 9.47
N ARG A 39 12.70 6.51 10.23
CA ARG A 39 11.87 6.65 11.42
C ARG A 39 10.38 6.55 11.09
N ASN A 40 9.92 7.25 10.06
CA ASN A 40 8.52 7.18 9.61
C ASN A 40 8.15 5.75 9.23
N ASN A 41 9.00 5.05 8.48
CA ASN A 41 8.78 3.63 8.16
C ASN A 41 8.71 2.75 9.40
N ALA A 42 9.64 2.92 10.35
CA ALA A 42 9.62 2.17 11.60
C ALA A 42 8.37 2.45 12.43
N GLU A 43 7.90 3.71 12.48
CA GLU A 43 6.66 4.08 13.15
C GLU A 43 5.45 3.42 12.50
N ILE A 44 5.34 3.41 11.17
CA ILE A 44 4.24 2.73 10.47
C ILE A 44 4.29 1.21 10.72
N ILE A 45 5.46 0.59 10.65
CA ILE A 45 5.62 -0.85 10.97
C ILE A 45 5.19 -1.12 12.42
N GLN A 46 5.57 -0.24 13.35
CA GLN A 46 5.14 -0.33 14.74
C GLN A 46 3.63 -0.15 14.87
N LEU A 47 3.02 0.83 14.20
CA LEU A 47 1.57 1.02 14.22
C LEU A 47 0.85 -0.26 13.78
N VAL A 48 1.24 -0.84 12.64
CA VAL A 48 0.69 -2.12 12.16
C VAL A 48 0.88 -3.24 13.19
N ALA A 49 2.06 -3.34 13.81
CA ALA A 49 2.32 -4.36 14.83
C ALA A 49 1.51 -4.15 16.13
N HIS A 50 1.32 -2.90 16.55
CA HIS A 50 0.59 -2.53 17.77
C HIS A 50 -0.93 -2.58 17.61
N VAL A 51 -1.46 -2.65 16.39
CA VAL A 51 -2.89 -2.94 16.15
C VAL A 51 -3.29 -4.24 16.85
N SER A 52 -2.39 -5.23 16.90
CA SER A 52 -2.57 -6.48 17.65
C SER A 52 -2.84 -6.28 19.15
N ALA A 53 -2.46 -5.14 19.73
CA ALA A 53 -2.70 -4.84 21.15
C ALA A 53 -4.11 -4.28 21.42
N VAL A 54 -4.79 -3.72 20.40
CA VAL A 54 -6.18 -3.25 20.52
C VAL A 54 -7.19 -4.23 19.95
N LEU A 55 -6.72 -5.18 19.15
CA LEU A 55 -7.52 -6.28 18.62
C LEU A 55 -7.53 -7.47 19.59
N PRO A 56 -8.60 -8.29 19.60
CA PRO A 56 -8.62 -9.54 20.35
C PRO A 56 -7.53 -10.50 19.88
N PRO A 57 -7.19 -11.54 20.67
CA PRO A 57 -6.31 -12.61 20.22
C PRO A 57 -6.81 -13.20 18.89
N PRO A 58 -5.91 -13.51 17.95
CA PRO A 58 -6.27 -14.18 16.70
C PRO A 58 -7.12 -15.44 16.96
N GLY A 59 -8.15 -15.64 16.12
CA GLY A 59 -9.09 -16.76 16.26
C GLY A 59 -10.25 -16.48 17.23
N SER A 60 -10.28 -15.32 17.89
CA SER A 60 -11.44 -14.89 18.69
C SER A 60 -12.59 -14.42 17.80
N GLU A 61 -13.81 -14.44 18.32
CA GLU A 61 -14.95 -13.75 17.72
C GLU A 61 -15.14 -12.38 18.37
N ALA A 62 -15.37 -11.33 17.58
CA ALA A 62 -15.75 -10.03 18.07
C ALA A 62 -16.56 -9.27 17.01
N PRO A 63 -17.53 -8.42 17.41
CA PRO A 63 -18.27 -7.59 16.47
C PRO A 63 -17.34 -6.63 15.71
N LEU A 64 -17.32 -6.76 14.38
CA LEU A 64 -16.40 -6.01 13.52
C LEU A 64 -16.61 -4.48 13.64
N PHE A 65 -17.86 -4.05 13.81
CA PHE A 65 -18.20 -2.64 14.02
C PHE A 65 -17.46 -2.04 15.24
N SER A 66 -17.52 -2.72 16.39
CA SER A 66 -16.84 -2.26 17.61
C SER A 66 -15.31 -2.24 17.47
N LEU A 67 -14.75 -3.15 16.65
CA LEU A 67 -13.31 -3.13 16.36
C LEU A 67 -12.93 -1.97 15.44
N VAL A 68 -13.77 -1.63 14.47
CA VAL A 68 -13.60 -0.44 13.62
C VAL A 68 -13.58 0.83 14.48
N GLU A 69 -14.49 0.96 15.45
CA GLU A 69 -14.51 2.10 16.39
C GLU A 69 -13.21 2.20 17.19
N LYS A 70 -12.69 1.07 17.71
CA LYS A 70 -11.41 1.02 18.42
C LYS A 70 -10.24 1.44 17.53
N CYS A 71 -10.22 1.03 16.26
CA CYS A 71 -9.20 1.45 15.31
C CYS A 71 -9.22 2.97 15.07
N TYR A 72 -10.41 3.57 14.94
CA TYR A 72 -10.54 5.03 14.80
C TYR A 72 -10.19 5.80 16.08
N ALA A 73 -10.41 5.20 17.25
CA ALA A 73 -10.04 5.79 18.54
C ALA A 73 -8.52 5.97 18.74
N LEU A 74 -7.68 5.31 17.92
CA LEU A 74 -6.23 5.52 17.91
C LEU A 74 -5.83 6.91 17.38
N GLY A 75 -6.75 7.61 16.71
CA GLY A 75 -6.52 8.90 16.07
C GLY A 75 -6.55 8.82 14.55
N THR A 76 -6.72 9.97 13.90
CA THR A 76 -6.96 10.05 12.46
C THR A 76 -5.75 9.59 11.64
N PHE A 77 -4.54 9.91 12.09
CA PHE A 77 -3.33 9.43 11.42
C PHE A 77 -3.24 7.89 11.44
N PRO A 78 -3.14 7.24 12.62
CA PRO A 78 -2.95 5.79 12.69
C PRO A 78 -4.13 4.94 12.19
N ALA A 79 -5.36 5.49 12.15
CA ALA A 79 -6.57 4.76 11.78
C ALA A 79 -6.45 4.00 10.45
N LEU A 80 -5.77 4.57 9.46
CA LEU A 80 -5.58 3.97 8.15
C LEU A 80 -4.92 2.59 8.22
N TRP A 81 -3.76 2.51 8.88
CA TRP A 81 -3.05 1.24 9.06
C TRP A 81 -3.75 0.32 10.06
N ALA A 82 -4.47 0.89 11.02
CA ALA A 82 -5.24 0.12 11.98
C ALA A 82 -6.42 -0.62 11.35
N ILE A 83 -7.12 0.02 10.42
CA ILE A 83 -8.22 -0.60 9.68
C ILE A 83 -7.70 -1.66 8.70
N GLU A 84 -6.55 -1.44 8.05
CA GLU A 84 -5.87 -2.48 7.24
C GLU A 84 -5.50 -3.70 8.09
N GLY A 85 -4.88 -3.47 9.25
CA GLY A 85 -4.54 -4.52 10.21
C GLY A 85 -5.76 -5.27 10.74
N LEU A 86 -6.88 -4.57 10.97
CA LEU A 86 -8.15 -5.19 11.35
C LEU A 86 -8.69 -6.12 10.26
N GLY A 87 -8.64 -5.71 8.99
CA GLY A 87 -9.06 -6.57 7.88
C GLY A 87 -8.22 -7.85 7.81
N HIS A 88 -6.90 -7.70 7.93
CA HIS A 88 -5.98 -8.84 7.99
C HIS A 88 -6.28 -9.76 9.18
N TRP A 89 -6.46 -9.21 10.37
CA TRP A 89 -6.84 -9.97 11.58
C TRP A 89 -8.17 -10.70 11.41
N TYR A 90 -9.16 -10.07 10.78
CA TYR A 90 -10.50 -10.64 10.61
C TYR A 90 -10.48 -11.89 9.72
N ALA A 91 -9.77 -11.82 8.59
CA ALA A 91 -9.55 -12.96 7.72
C ALA A 91 -8.65 -14.03 8.37
N ASP A 92 -7.57 -13.66 9.07
CA ASP A 92 -6.72 -14.62 9.79
C ASP A 92 -7.50 -15.36 10.88
N SER A 93 -8.39 -14.66 11.60
CA SER A 93 -9.23 -15.26 12.64
C SER A 93 -10.26 -16.24 12.07
N PHE A 94 -10.74 -16.02 10.83
CA PHE A 94 -11.53 -17.02 10.12
C PHE A 94 -10.73 -18.30 9.90
N TYR A 95 -9.52 -18.21 9.33
CA TYR A 95 -8.68 -19.38 9.07
C TYR A 95 -8.35 -20.15 10.35
N GLN A 96 -8.09 -19.46 11.45
CA GLN A 96 -7.77 -20.12 12.72
C GLN A 96 -8.97 -20.84 13.35
N ARG A 97 -10.16 -20.23 13.34
CA ARG A 97 -11.39 -20.86 13.86
C ARG A 97 -11.82 -22.08 13.03
N ASN A 98 -11.45 -22.08 11.75
CA ASN A 98 -11.75 -23.15 10.82
C ASN A 98 -10.51 -24.00 10.50
N ALA A 99 -9.48 -23.95 11.34
CA ALA A 99 -8.31 -24.79 11.19
C ALA A 99 -8.71 -26.28 11.23
N GLY A 100 -8.32 -27.04 10.21
CA GLY A 100 -8.72 -28.45 10.05
C GLY A 100 -10.11 -28.66 9.44
N LYS A 101 -10.88 -27.59 9.19
CA LYS A 101 -12.08 -27.62 8.37
C LYS A 101 -11.70 -27.19 6.96
N ASN A 102 -12.18 -27.90 5.94
CA ASN A 102 -11.96 -27.50 4.54
C ASN A 102 -12.90 -26.36 4.12
N GLU A 103 -13.05 -25.35 4.98
CA GLU A 103 -13.92 -24.20 4.79
C GLU A 103 -13.11 -23.03 4.24
N GLU A 104 -13.63 -22.39 3.20
CA GLU A 104 -13.02 -21.21 2.60
C GLU A 104 -13.72 -19.94 3.09
N PRO A 105 -12.98 -18.83 3.29
CA PRO A 105 -13.60 -17.55 3.57
C PRO A 105 -14.49 -17.13 2.40
N ARG A 106 -15.76 -16.85 2.69
CA ARG A 106 -16.73 -16.32 1.72
C ARG A 106 -17.56 -15.26 2.40
N GLN A 107 -17.91 -14.22 1.65
CA GLN A 107 -18.80 -13.16 2.10
C GLN A 107 -18.35 -12.44 3.38
N LEU A 108 -17.04 -12.35 3.63
CA LEU A 108 -16.51 -11.75 4.86
C LEU A 108 -16.96 -10.30 5.05
N LEU A 109 -16.91 -9.50 3.97
CA LEU A 109 -17.32 -8.08 3.99
C LEU A 109 -18.59 -7.81 3.18
N THR A 110 -19.32 -8.85 2.76
CA THR A 110 -20.56 -8.71 1.97
C THR A 110 -21.82 -9.22 2.70
N SER A 111 -21.70 -9.75 3.91
CA SER A 111 -22.85 -10.19 4.69
C SER A 111 -23.70 -9.00 5.20
N PRO A 112 -25.00 -9.18 5.47
CA PRO A 112 -25.83 -8.11 6.04
C PRO A 112 -25.30 -7.58 7.38
N THR A 113 -24.60 -8.42 8.14
CA THR A 113 -23.98 -8.05 9.43
C THR A 113 -22.84 -7.03 9.32
N VAL A 114 -22.29 -6.82 8.13
CA VAL A 114 -21.20 -5.88 7.85
C VAL A 114 -21.61 -4.73 6.93
N GLU A 115 -22.89 -4.69 6.51
CA GLU A 115 -23.46 -3.60 5.72
C GLU A 115 -23.49 -2.28 6.51
N ALA A 116 -23.65 -2.36 7.84
CA ALA A 116 -23.65 -1.20 8.73
C ALA A 116 -22.25 -0.64 9.05
N LEU A 117 -21.18 -1.19 8.47
CA LEU A 117 -19.83 -0.67 8.71
C LEU A 117 -19.69 0.75 8.12
N PRO A 118 -18.97 1.65 8.81
CA PRO A 118 -18.70 2.98 8.26
C PRO A 118 -18.03 2.86 6.89
N ALA A 119 -18.59 3.51 5.86
CA ALA A 119 -18.05 3.46 4.49
C ALA A 119 -16.56 3.84 4.41
N LYS A 120 -16.11 4.77 5.27
CA LYS A 120 -14.72 5.18 5.42
C LYS A 120 -13.78 4.07 5.90
N SER A 121 -14.28 2.95 6.42
CA SER A 121 -13.44 1.81 6.82
C SER A 121 -13.17 0.83 5.67
N LEU A 122 -14.02 0.82 4.64
CA LEU A 122 -14.07 -0.28 3.69
C LEU A 122 -12.79 -0.39 2.86
N THR A 123 -12.22 0.71 2.37
CA THR A 123 -11.04 0.66 1.50
C THR A 123 -9.87 -0.12 2.12
N MET A 124 -9.45 0.25 3.33
CA MET A 124 -8.33 -0.43 3.98
C MET A 124 -8.73 -1.77 4.59
N LEU A 125 -9.99 -1.95 5.01
CA LEU A 125 -10.47 -3.23 5.51
C LEU A 125 -10.40 -4.32 4.43
N HIS A 126 -10.75 -3.96 3.19
CA HIS A 126 -10.64 -4.84 2.02
C HIS A 126 -9.18 -5.16 1.66
N ALA A 127 -8.29 -4.16 1.68
CA ALA A 127 -6.86 -4.40 1.52
C ALA A 127 -6.33 -5.41 2.58
N GLY A 128 -6.75 -5.24 3.85
CA GLY A 128 -6.41 -6.15 4.93
C GLY A 128 -6.80 -7.61 4.68
N ILE A 129 -8.04 -7.89 4.29
CA ILE A 129 -8.48 -9.27 4.02
C ILE A 129 -7.72 -9.88 2.83
N GLY A 130 -7.42 -9.07 1.80
CA GLY A 130 -6.67 -9.48 0.62
C GLY A 130 -5.26 -9.94 0.96
N MET A 131 -4.60 -9.23 1.88
CA MET A 131 -3.28 -9.60 2.40
C MET A 131 -3.32 -10.98 3.08
N SER A 132 -4.35 -11.25 3.90
CA SER A 132 -4.50 -12.55 4.57
C SER A 132 -4.76 -13.67 3.55
N PHE A 133 -5.64 -13.45 2.56
CA PHE A 133 -5.89 -14.44 1.51
C PHE A 133 -4.61 -14.79 0.72
N ALA A 134 -3.82 -13.77 0.35
CA ALA A 134 -2.55 -13.99 -0.34
C ALA A 134 -1.56 -14.76 0.55
N LYS A 135 -1.41 -14.37 1.82
CA LYS A 135 -0.54 -15.04 2.81
C LYS A 135 -0.86 -16.53 2.93
N HIS A 136 -2.11 -16.90 3.18
CA HIS A 136 -2.49 -18.31 3.38
C HIS A 136 -2.45 -19.11 2.08
N THR A 137 -2.87 -18.52 0.96
CA THR A 137 -2.93 -19.24 -0.32
C THR A 137 -1.55 -19.47 -0.91
N LEU A 138 -0.60 -18.56 -0.70
CA LEU A 138 0.77 -18.67 -1.21
C LEU A 138 1.74 -19.35 -0.25
N ALA A 139 1.38 -19.54 1.03
CA ALA A 139 2.24 -20.19 2.03
C ALA A 139 2.87 -21.53 1.59
N PRO A 140 2.16 -22.45 0.90
CA PRO A 140 2.75 -23.72 0.48
C PRO A 140 3.60 -23.62 -0.81
N LEU A 141 3.68 -22.45 -1.44
CA LEU A 141 4.30 -22.27 -2.75
C LEU A 141 5.65 -21.58 -2.66
N THR A 142 6.49 -21.87 -3.65
CA THR A 142 7.72 -21.12 -3.93
C THR A 142 7.67 -20.61 -5.36
N ALA A 143 8.56 -19.68 -5.72
CA ALA A 143 8.65 -19.20 -7.09
C ALA A 143 9.06 -20.31 -8.10
N GLY A 144 9.51 -21.47 -7.62
CA GLY A 144 9.82 -22.64 -8.45
C GLY A 144 8.70 -23.69 -8.50
N SER A 145 7.56 -23.46 -7.83
CA SER A 145 6.40 -24.34 -7.92
C SER A 145 5.87 -24.41 -9.38
N PRO A 146 5.22 -25.52 -9.79
CA PRO A 146 4.64 -25.64 -11.13
C PRO A 146 3.73 -24.46 -11.49
N ALA A 147 3.83 -23.97 -12.72
CA ALA A 147 3.03 -22.83 -13.19
C ALA A 147 1.51 -23.03 -13.01
N SER A 148 1.04 -24.27 -13.14
CA SER A 148 -0.36 -24.63 -12.91
C SER A 148 -0.79 -24.49 -11.45
N GLU A 149 0.09 -24.72 -10.48
CA GLU A 149 -0.19 -24.52 -9.05
C GLU A 149 -0.20 -23.03 -8.71
N ILE A 150 0.76 -22.26 -9.23
CA ILE A 150 0.83 -20.81 -9.06
C ILE A 150 -0.43 -20.15 -9.67
N ARG A 151 -0.86 -20.61 -10.85
CA ARG A 151 -2.10 -20.15 -11.49
C ARG A 151 -3.33 -20.43 -10.63
N LYS A 152 -3.49 -21.67 -10.14
CA LYS A 152 -4.59 -22.03 -9.25
C LYS A 152 -4.61 -21.18 -7.99
N ALA A 153 -3.45 -20.89 -7.41
CA ALA A 153 -3.34 -20.01 -6.26
C ALA A 153 -3.73 -18.56 -6.58
N ALA A 154 -3.27 -18.02 -7.71
CA ALA A 154 -3.65 -16.69 -8.19
C ALA A 154 -5.17 -16.58 -8.43
N GLU A 155 -5.77 -17.54 -9.14
CA GLU A 155 -7.21 -17.64 -9.36
C GLU A 155 -7.98 -17.69 -8.04
N LYS A 156 -7.50 -18.50 -7.09
CA LYS A 156 -8.09 -18.63 -5.76
C LYS A 156 -8.06 -17.31 -4.99
N VAL A 157 -6.93 -16.60 -4.96
CA VAL A 157 -6.85 -15.29 -4.29
C VAL A 157 -7.82 -14.30 -4.93
N VAL A 158 -7.85 -14.20 -6.26
CA VAL A 158 -8.76 -13.30 -6.98
C VAL A 158 -10.22 -13.63 -6.67
N ALA A 159 -10.58 -14.92 -6.65
CA ALA A 159 -11.91 -15.37 -6.31
C ALA A 159 -12.29 -15.05 -4.86
N LEU A 160 -11.39 -15.29 -3.90
CA LEU A 160 -11.61 -14.95 -2.48
C LEU A 160 -11.83 -13.44 -2.29
N CYS A 161 -11.01 -12.62 -2.94
CA CYS A 161 -11.15 -11.16 -2.92
C CYS A 161 -12.51 -10.74 -3.48
N LYS A 162 -12.90 -11.19 -4.68
CA LYS A 162 -14.19 -10.84 -5.30
C LYS A 162 -15.39 -11.29 -4.48
N ASN A 163 -15.36 -12.52 -3.96
CA ASN A 163 -16.47 -13.10 -3.20
C ASN A 163 -16.60 -12.54 -1.78
N SER A 164 -15.59 -11.84 -1.29
CA SER A 164 -15.55 -11.26 0.05
C SER A 164 -15.56 -9.74 0.06
N SER A 165 -15.65 -9.08 -1.09
CA SER A 165 -15.61 -7.62 -1.21
C SER A 165 -16.94 -7.02 -1.63
N GLN A 166 -17.28 -5.88 -1.04
CA GLN A 166 -18.41 -5.07 -1.50
C GLN A 166 -18.13 -4.50 -2.91
N PRO A 167 -19.18 -4.15 -3.68
CA PRO A 167 -19.02 -3.51 -4.99
C PRO A 167 -18.09 -2.29 -4.92
N GLY A 168 -17.10 -2.26 -5.81
CA GLY A 168 -16.13 -1.17 -5.89
C GLY A 168 -14.93 -1.25 -4.95
N TYR A 169 -14.76 -2.33 -4.18
CA TYR A 169 -13.65 -2.53 -3.25
C TYR A 169 -12.77 -3.78 -3.51
N ALA A 170 -13.15 -4.65 -4.44
CA ALA A 170 -12.42 -5.88 -4.77
C ALA A 170 -10.99 -5.60 -5.24
N GLY A 171 -10.76 -4.54 -6.02
CA GLY A 171 -9.40 -4.17 -6.45
C GLY A 171 -8.48 -3.79 -5.29
N CYS A 172 -9.02 -3.19 -4.21
CA CYS A 172 -8.26 -2.91 -2.99
C CYS A 172 -7.70 -4.21 -2.36
N ALA A 173 -8.53 -5.25 -2.33
CA ALA A 173 -8.14 -6.57 -1.82
C ALA A 173 -7.18 -7.31 -2.76
N ILE A 174 -7.43 -7.26 -4.08
CA ILE A 174 -6.59 -7.93 -5.09
C ILE A 174 -5.19 -7.34 -5.12
N GLU A 175 -5.04 -6.02 -5.01
CA GLU A 175 -3.76 -5.33 -5.01
C GLU A 175 -2.81 -5.84 -3.91
N SER A 176 -3.38 -6.25 -2.78
CA SER A 176 -2.62 -6.80 -1.65
C SER A 176 -1.90 -8.11 -1.99
N LEU A 177 -2.28 -8.81 -3.06
CA LEU A 177 -1.51 -9.93 -3.61
C LEU A 177 -0.08 -9.50 -3.95
N GLY A 178 0.07 -8.41 -4.69
CA GLY A 178 1.38 -7.88 -5.06
C GLY A 178 2.23 -7.50 -3.85
N LEU A 179 1.60 -6.85 -2.88
CA LEU A 179 2.23 -6.40 -1.65
C LEU A 179 2.71 -7.60 -0.81
N ALA A 180 1.82 -8.56 -0.53
CA ALA A 180 2.14 -9.77 0.21
C ALA A 180 3.20 -10.62 -0.49
N SER A 181 3.03 -10.89 -1.79
CA SER A 181 3.96 -11.71 -2.56
C SER A 181 5.36 -11.10 -2.60
N ARG A 182 5.46 -9.79 -2.84
CA ARG A 182 6.78 -9.13 -2.90
C ARG A 182 7.46 -9.06 -1.54
N PHE A 183 6.69 -8.86 -0.48
CA PHE A 183 7.20 -8.72 0.88
C PHE A 183 7.59 -10.08 1.50
N LEU A 184 6.74 -11.10 1.34
CA LEU A 184 6.91 -12.43 1.97
C LEU A 184 7.73 -13.40 1.12
N HIS A 185 7.61 -13.36 -0.22
CA HIS A 185 8.19 -14.35 -1.13
C HIS A 185 9.19 -13.75 -2.13
N GLY A 186 9.38 -12.42 -2.11
CA GLY A 186 10.36 -11.71 -2.93
C GLY A 186 10.02 -11.62 -4.43
N LYS A 187 10.92 -10.99 -5.19
CA LYS A 187 10.68 -10.61 -6.60
C LYS A 187 10.42 -11.78 -7.55
N LYS A 188 10.94 -12.98 -7.26
CA LYS A 188 10.74 -14.15 -8.14
C LYS A 188 9.29 -14.62 -8.11
N MET A 189 8.66 -14.63 -6.94
CA MET A 189 7.25 -15.00 -6.80
C MET A 189 6.35 -14.01 -7.53
N VAL A 190 6.62 -12.71 -7.42
CA VAL A 190 5.85 -11.67 -8.13
C VAL A 190 5.92 -11.89 -9.65
N ARG A 191 7.09 -12.22 -10.20
CA ARG A 191 7.22 -12.54 -11.63
C ARG A 191 6.45 -13.79 -12.03
N ALA A 192 6.51 -14.85 -11.23
CA ALA A 192 5.74 -16.05 -11.51
C ALA A 192 4.22 -15.77 -11.49
N LEU A 193 3.75 -14.92 -10.58
CA LEU A 193 2.35 -14.48 -10.53
C LEU A 193 1.98 -13.60 -11.72
N ASP A 194 2.85 -12.66 -12.13
CA ASP A 194 2.66 -11.82 -13.32
C ASP A 194 2.40 -12.67 -14.57
N GLU A 195 3.23 -13.69 -14.81
CA GLU A 195 3.09 -14.63 -15.93
C GLU A 195 1.75 -15.38 -15.92
N GLN A 196 1.22 -15.70 -14.73
CA GLN A 196 -0.06 -16.41 -14.60
C GLN A 196 -1.28 -15.48 -14.63
N LEU A 197 -1.14 -14.24 -14.17
CA LEU A 197 -2.21 -13.24 -14.15
C LEU A 197 -2.39 -12.54 -15.50
N ALA A 198 -1.34 -12.40 -16.31
CA ALA A 198 -1.43 -11.74 -17.61
C ALA A 198 -2.50 -12.35 -18.54
N PRO A 199 -2.64 -13.68 -18.67
CA PRO A 199 -3.73 -14.29 -19.42
C PRO A 199 -5.13 -14.11 -18.81
N MET A 200 -5.23 -13.74 -17.53
CA MET A 200 -6.50 -13.57 -16.81
C MET A 200 -7.06 -12.14 -16.94
N GLY A 201 -6.20 -11.16 -17.22
CA GLY A 201 -6.59 -9.78 -17.48
C GLY A 201 -5.53 -8.75 -17.08
N GLU A 202 -5.36 -7.72 -17.90
CA GLU A 202 -4.37 -6.65 -17.68
C GLU A 202 -4.59 -5.90 -16.37
N ASP A 203 -5.85 -5.73 -15.94
CA ASP A 203 -6.19 -5.08 -14.68
C ASP A 203 -5.55 -5.80 -13.48
N LEU A 204 -5.51 -7.13 -13.49
CA LEU A 204 -4.92 -7.94 -12.42
C LEU A 204 -3.40 -7.78 -12.36
N VAL A 205 -2.75 -7.66 -13.52
CA VAL A 205 -1.32 -7.33 -13.62
C VAL A 205 -1.04 -5.94 -13.06
N GLY A 206 -1.92 -4.98 -13.36
CA GLY A 206 -1.85 -3.62 -12.78
C GLY A 206 -1.92 -3.63 -11.26
N TYR A 207 -2.91 -4.33 -10.68
CA TYR A 207 -3.03 -4.50 -9.24
C TYR A 207 -1.81 -5.19 -8.62
N LEU A 208 -1.32 -6.28 -9.23
CA LEU A 208 -0.13 -7.00 -8.75
C LEU A 208 1.08 -6.07 -8.64
N TRP A 209 1.40 -5.34 -9.71
CA TRP A 209 2.60 -4.51 -9.71
C TRP A 209 2.44 -3.25 -8.87
N HIS A 210 1.24 -2.70 -8.74
CA HIS A 210 0.97 -1.62 -7.80
C HIS A 210 1.26 -2.03 -6.35
N GLY A 211 0.71 -3.17 -5.91
CA GLY A 211 1.02 -3.73 -4.59
C GLY A 211 2.49 -4.05 -4.40
N ALA A 212 3.14 -4.63 -5.42
CA ALA A 212 4.57 -4.89 -5.38
C ALA A 212 5.37 -3.58 -5.24
N GLY A 213 4.97 -2.49 -5.91
CA GLY A 213 5.56 -1.16 -5.80
C GLY A 213 5.51 -0.60 -4.36
N ARG A 214 4.36 -0.74 -3.69
CA ARG A 214 4.24 -0.41 -2.26
C ARG A 214 5.23 -1.22 -1.43
N ALA A 215 5.33 -2.52 -1.67
CA ALA A 215 6.29 -3.39 -0.96
C ALA A 215 7.75 -3.02 -1.25
N MET A 216 8.08 -2.52 -2.45
CA MET A 216 9.43 -2.04 -2.75
C MET A 216 9.82 -0.88 -1.85
N TYR A 217 8.91 0.06 -1.55
CA TYR A 217 9.18 1.14 -0.59
C TYR A 217 9.51 0.60 0.81
N PHE A 218 8.74 -0.38 1.30
CA PHE A 218 8.93 -1.00 2.62
C PHE A 218 10.03 -2.08 2.67
N SER A 219 10.74 -2.34 1.58
CA SER A 219 11.78 -3.36 1.53
C SER A 219 12.96 -2.99 2.44
N PRO A 220 13.52 -3.91 3.26
CA PRO A 220 14.63 -3.62 4.19
C PRO A 220 15.80 -2.82 3.60
N PRO A 221 16.27 -3.10 2.37
CA PRO A 221 17.35 -2.33 1.77
C PRO A 221 17.00 -0.87 1.46
N ASN A 222 15.72 -0.48 1.46
CA ASN A 222 15.23 0.82 1.00
C ASN A 222 14.78 1.76 2.12
N PHE A 223 14.62 1.27 3.35
CA PHE A 223 14.38 2.14 4.51
C PHE A 223 15.56 2.19 5.48
N MET A 224 16.59 1.34 5.31
CA MET A 224 17.86 1.51 6.01
C MET A 224 18.62 2.72 5.42
N PRO A 225 18.96 3.74 6.21
CA PRO A 225 19.63 4.95 5.73
C PRO A 225 21.11 4.64 5.43
N ALA A 226 21.32 4.23 4.20
CA ALA A 226 22.61 4.07 3.55
C ALA A 226 22.62 4.91 2.25
N TRP A 227 23.74 4.93 1.55
CA TRP A 227 24.07 5.81 0.41
C TRP A 227 23.03 5.93 -0.74
N ARG A 228 21.99 5.09 -0.81
CA ARG A 228 20.99 5.09 -1.91
C ARG A 228 19.53 5.00 -1.44
N THR A 229 19.25 5.35 -0.19
CA THR A 229 17.90 5.29 0.39
C THR A 229 17.20 6.63 0.31
N PRO A 230 15.92 6.71 -0.11
CA PRO A 230 15.03 5.64 -0.62
C PRO A 230 15.16 5.33 -2.13
N TRP A 231 16.11 5.97 -2.81
CA TRP A 231 16.31 6.00 -4.27
C TRP A 231 16.37 4.63 -4.95
N ARG A 232 16.84 3.60 -4.23
CA ARG A 232 16.93 2.23 -4.76
C ARG A 232 15.56 1.65 -5.14
N ALA A 233 14.48 2.05 -4.46
CA ALA A 233 13.13 1.62 -4.83
C ALA A 233 12.72 2.13 -6.23
N VAL A 234 13.16 3.32 -6.63
CA VAL A 234 12.91 3.87 -7.98
C VAL A 234 13.54 2.97 -9.04
N ALA A 235 14.81 2.59 -8.84
CA ALA A 235 15.50 1.65 -9.73
C ALA A 235 14.82 0.27 -9.77
N MET A 236 14.27 -0.20 -8.63
CA MET A 236 13.54 -1.48 -8.57
C MET A 236 12.24 -1.42 -9.37
N CYS A 237 11.47 -0.32 -9.28
CA CYS A 237 10.23 -0.15 -10.06
C CYS A 237 10.48 -0.23 -11.58
N ARG A 238 11.69 0.12 -12.02
CA ARG A 238 12.09 0.09 -13.44
C ARG A 238 12.61 -1.27 -13.92
N THR A 239 13.20 -2.04 -13.01
CA THR A 239 14.01 -3.22 -13.38
C THR A 239 13.41 -4.53 -12.91
N GLU A 240 12.55 -4.52 -11.88
CA GLU A 240 11.87 -5.72 -11.42
C GLU A 240 10.73 -6.12 -12.37
N PRO A 241 9.81 -5.22 -12.77
CA PRO A 241 8.73 -5.55 -13.70
C PRO A 241 9.24 -5.78 -15.14
N PRO A 242 8.76 -6.82 -15.82
CA PRO A 242 9.27 -7.20 -17.14
C PRO A 242 8.70 -6.36 -18.30
N HIS A 243 7.60 -5.65 -18.10
CA HIS A 243 6.87 -4.88 -19.12
C HIS A 243 6.49 -3.48 -18.62
N GLU A 244 6.06 -2.63 -19.55
CA GLU A 244 5.79 -1.20 -19.30
C GLU A 244 4.64 -0.98 -18.30
N LEU A 245 3.54 -1.71 -18.44
CA LEU A 245 2.40 -1.62 -17.53
C LEU A 245 2.82 -1.91 -16.09
N GLY A 246 3.65 -2.94 -15.88
CA GLY A 246 4.17 -3.31 -14.58
C GLY A 246 5.12 -2.25 -14.01
N ARG A 247 5.94 -1.60 -14.85
CA ARG A 247 6.82 -0.51 -14.42
C ARG A 247 6.05 0.70 -13.94
N ARG A 248 5.03 1.12 -14.70
CA ARG A 248 4.16 2.25 -14.32
C ARG A 248 3.34 1.92 -13.08
N SER A 249 2.77 0.72 -13.01
CA SER A 249 2.04 0.26 -11.82
C SER A 249 2.92 0.21 -10.58
N ALA A 250 4.14 -0.31 -10.69
CA ALA A 250 5.10 -0.32 -9.58
C ALA A 250 5.53 1.09 -9.15
N ALA A 251 5.77 1.99 -10.11
CA ALA A 251 6.08 3.39 -9.82
C ALA A 251 4.92 4.11 -9.12
N ALA A 252 3.68 3.89 -9.55
CA ALA A 252 2.48 4.40 -8.90
C ALA A 252 2.34 3.86 -7.47
N GLY A 253 2.50 2.54 -7.27
CA GLY A 253 2.47 1.94 -5.94
C GLY A 253 3.58 2.42 -5.00
N PHE A 254 4.78 2.66 -5.54
CA PHE A 254 5.87 3.28 -4.80
C PHE A 254 5.54 4.72 -4.39
N ALA A 255 5.06 5.53 -5.34
CA ALA A 255 4.66 6.92 -5.10
C ALA A 255 3.53 7.02 -4.07
N TRP A 256 2.59 6.07 -4.11
CA TRP A 256 1.53 5.93 -3.10
C TRP A 256 2.12 5.76 -1.70
N ALA A 257 3.06 4.82 -1.54
CA ALA A 257 3.62 4.48 -0.24
C ALA A 257 4.48 5.61 0.34
N ILE A 258 5.36 6.20 -0.47
CA ILE A 258 6.24 7.28 -0.02
C ILE A 258 5.45 8.55 0.34
N THR A 259 4.37 8.84 -0.38
CA THR A 259 3.50 9.99 -0.09
C THR A 259 2.77 9.80 1.23
N LEU A 260 2.09 8.66 1.39
CA LEU A 260 1.24 8.41 2.54
C LEU A 260 2.05 8.33 3.85
N VAL A 261 3.16 7.59 3.83
CA VAL A 261 4.02 7.40 5.02
C VAL A 261 4.68 8.71 5.45
N ASN A 262 5.00 9.58 4.49
CA ASN A 262 5.73 10.82 4.76
C ASN A 262 4.86 12.07 4.69
N MET A 263 3.53 11.95 4.75
CA MET A 263 2.63 13.10 4.67
C MET A 263 2.84 14.12 5.81
N ARG A 264 3.29 13.68 6.99
CA ARG A 264 3.69 14.58 8.10
C ARG A 264 5.05 15.27 7.89
N TYR A 265 5.83 14.81 6.90
CA TYR A 265 7.17 15.30 6.58
C TYR A 265 7.35 15.44 5.06
N PRO A 266 6.64 16.38 4.41
CA PRO A 266 6.68 16.61 2.95
C PRO A 266 8.09 16.72 2.36
N VAL A 267 9.04 17.24 3.15
CA VAL A 267 10.45 17.39 2.77
C VAL A 267 11.12 16.10 2.27
N ILE A 268 10.63 14.93 2.67
CA ILE A 268 11.12 13.64 2.16
C ILE A 268 10.74 13.46 0.69
N VAL A 269 9.50 13.81 0.33
CA VAL A 269 9.02 13.79 -1.06
C VAL A 269 9.69 14.90 -1.87
N GLU A 270 9.89 16.10 -1.31
CA GLU A 270 10.69 17.15 -1.97
C GLU A 270 12.09 16.67 -2.34
N THR A 271 12.75 15.98 -1.41
CA THR A 271 14.09 15.45 -1.63
C THR A 271 14.08 14.37 -2.71
N LEU A 272 13.04 13.54 -2.77
CA LEU A 272 12.85 12.60 -3.87
C LEU A 272 12.72 13.30 -5.21
N LEU A 273 11.89 14.35 -5.30
CA LEU A 273 11.73 15.12 -6.52
C LEU A 273 13.02 15.84 -6.93
N LYS A 274 13.84 16.27 -5.97
CA LYS A 274 15.14 16.86 -6.26
C LYS A 274 16.07 15.92 -7.03
N TYR A 275 16.04 14.61 -6.71
CA TYR A 275 16.92 13.62 -7.34
C TYR A 275 16.27 12.90 -8.55
N HIS A 276 14.96 12.71 -8.53
CA HIS A 276 14.23 11.88 -9.51
C HIS A 276 13.03 12.58 -10.14
N GLY A 277 12.78 13.86 -9.86
CA GLY A 277 11.58 14.54 -10.37
C GLY A 277 11.54 14.61 -11.90
N GLU A 278 12.64 14.94 -12.56
CA GLU A 278 12.73 14.95 -14.04
C GLU A 278 12.45 13.58 -14.67
N GLU A 279 12.81 12.55 -13.93
CA GLU A 279 12.57 11.16 -14.30
C GLU A 279 11.08 10.83 -14.21
N PHE A 280 10.43 11.25 -13.13
CA PHE A 280 8.99 11.11 -12.93
C PHE A 280 8.15 12.01 -13.82
N MET A 281 8.74 13.02 -14.46
CA MET A 281 8.06 13.86 -15.44
C MET A 281 7.90 13.19 -16.81
N GLN A 282 8.57 12.06 -17.07
CA GLN A 282 8.51 11.38 -18.37
C GLN A 282 7.19 10.63 -18.60
N ASP A 283 6.47 10.32 -17.54
CA ASP A 283 5.12 9.74 -17.55
C ASP A 283 4.29 10.27 -16.37
N ASP A 284 3.07 9.78 -16.21
CA ASP A 284 2.14 10.19 -15.15
C ASP A 284 2.03 9.16 -14.01
N ALA A 285 2.86 8.11 -13.99
CA ALA A 285 2.74 7.02 -13.01
C ALA A 285 3.01 7.48 -11.58
N PHE A 286 4.01 8.31 -11.37
CA PHE A 286 4.29 8.88 -10.05
C PHE A 286 3.11 9.74 -9.56
N ALA A 287 2.62 10.65 -10.39
CA ALA A 287 1.48 11.51 -10.10
C ALA A 287 0.20 10.70 -9.81
N ASN A 288 -0.02 9.61 -10.55
CA ASN A 288 -1.11 8.67 -10.33
C ASN A 288 -1.05 8.05 -8.91
N GLY A 289 0.13 7.63 -8.48
CA GLY A 289 0.34 7.11 -7.13
C GLY A 289 0.11 8.15 -6.02
N VAL A 290 0.57 9.40 -6.22
CA VAL A 290 0.29 10.51 -5.30
C VAL A 290 -1.22 10.72 -5.18
N LEU A 291 -1.90 10.87 -6.32
CA LEU A 291 -3.35 11.04 -6.41
C LEU A 291 -4.08 9.91 -5.66
N SER A 292 -3.74 8.66 -5.95
CA SER A 292 -4.31 7.48 -5.29
C SER A 292 -4.14 7.51 -3.77
N SER A 293 -2.95 7.91 -3.29
CA SER A 293 -2.69 8.00 -1.85
C SER A 293 -3.52 9.07 -1.15
N LEU A 294 -3.74 10.22 -1.82
CA LEU A 294 -4.55 11.32 -1.28
C LEU A 294 -6.04 10.98 -1.29
N ILE A 295 -6.54 10.32 -2.35
CA ILE A 295 -7.91 9.79 -2.39
C ILE A 295 -8.14 8.83 -1.23
N MET A 296 -7.27 7.84 -1.07
CA MET A 296 -7.45 6.84 -0.03
C MET A 296 -7.34 7.49 1.35
N ARG A 297 -6.38 8.40 1.57
CA ARG A 297 -6.26 9.12 2.83
C ARG A 297 -7.54 9.90 3.17
N TYR A 298 -8.11 10.56 2.18
CA TYR A 298 -9.36 11.31 2.32
C TYR A 298 -10.57 10.40 2.57
N ASP A 299 -10.67 9.26 1.86
CA ASP A 299 -11.77 8.30 2.03
C ASP A 299 -11.79 7.69 3.44
N ILE A 300 -10.63 7.46 4.06
CA ILE A 300 -10.53 6.90 5.42
C ILE A 300 -10.68 7.96 6.51
N THR A 301 -9.97 9.08 6.38
CA THR A 301 -9.91 10.14 7.41
C THR A 301 -10.04 11.52 6.76
N PRO A 302 -11.25 11.91 6.34
CA PRO A 302 -11.47 13.16 5.60
C PRO A 302 -11.14 14.40 6.44
N ASP A 303 -11.28 14.31 7.76
CA ASP A 303 -11.06 15.41 8.71
C ASP A 303 -9.63 15.48 9.25
N ASP A 304 -8.69 14.72 8.68
CA ASP A 304 -7.31 14.69 9.19
C ASP A 304 -6.54 15.97 8.82
N ALA A 305 -6.16 16.76 9.83
CA ALA A 305 -5.39 17.99 9.67
C ALA A 305 -4.04 17.78 8.95
N VAL A 306 -3.44 16.58 9.00
CA VAL A 306 -2.20 16.25 8.28
C VAL A 306 -2.42 16.26 6.78
N LEU A 307 -3.57 15.77 6.29
CA LEU A 307 -3.89 15.79 4.86
C LEU A 307 -3.96 17.23 4.36
N GLU A 308 -4.65 18.09 5.10
CA GLU A 308 -4.80 19.49 4.74
C GLU A 308 -3.48 20.26 4.82
N ALA A 309 -2.64 19.97 5.82
CA ALA A 309 -1.31 20.54 5.93
C ALA A 309 -0.41 20.11 4.74
N TYR A 310 -0.50 18.85 4.31
CA TYR A 310 0.26 18.35 3.16
C TYR A 310 -0.17 19.02 1.85
N ARG A 311 -1.47 19.23 1.65
CA ARG A 311 -1.99 19.94 0.46
C ARG A 311 -1.54 21.39 0.38
N LYS A 312 -1.48 22.06 1.53
CA LYS A 312 -1.04 23.46 1.66
C LYS A 312 0.48 23.60 1.65
N HIS A 313 1.22 22.49 1.71
CA HIS A 313 2.67 22.52 1.75
C HIS A 313 3.25 23.12 0.46
N GLN A 314 4.22 24.01 0.64
CA GLN A 314 5.03 24.57 -0.44
C GLN A 314 6.50 24.28 -0.15
N PRO A 315 7.24 23.70 -1.11
CA PRO A 315 8.68 23.52 -0.98
C PRO A 315 9.39 24.85 -0.70
N ALA A 316 10.55 24.78 -0.05
CA ALA A 316 11.33 25.97 0.27
C ALA A 316 11.69 26.77 -1.02
N SER A 317 11.46 28.08 -1.00
CA SER A 317 11.59 28.98 -2.15
C SER A 317 13.00 29.06 -2.76
N SER A 318 14.02 28.55 -2.07
CA SER A 318 15.40 28.53 -2.54
C SER A 318 15.69 27.52 -3.67
N ASP A 319 14.76 26.59 -3.96
CA ASP A 319 14.92 25.61 -5.05
C ASP A 319 13.69 25.63 -5.98
N ALA A 320 13.70 26.59 -6.92
CA ALA A 320 12.59 26.81 -7.85
C ALA A 320 12.26 25.58 -8.71
N LYS A 321 13.26 24.72 -8.97
CA LYS A 321 13.07 23.49 -9.72
C LYS A 321 12.24 22.47 -8.92
N VAL A 322 12.57 22.28 -7.65
CA VAL A 322 11.80 21.39 -6.77
C VAL A 322 10.37 21.92 -6.57
N ALA A 323 10.19 23.25 -6.50
CA ALA A 323 8.88 23.86 -6.44
C ALA A 323 8.02 23.56 -7.68
N ASP A 324 8.56 23.68 -8.90
CA ASP A 324 7.85 23.30 -10.14
C ASP A 324 7.51 21.81 -10.20
N LEU A 325 8.45 20.95 -9.80
CA LEU A 325 8.22 19.50 -9.75
C LEU A 325 7.13 19.14 -8.73
N TRP A 326 7.14 19.75 -7.55
CA TRP A 326 6.09 19.56 -6.53
C TRP A 326 4.72 20.00 -7.04
N GLU A 327 4.68 21.17 -7.67
CA GLU A 327 3.47 21.72 -8.27
C GLU A 327 2.81 20.72 -9.23
N ARG A 328 3.61 20.16 -10.16
CA ARG A 328 3.13 19.31 -11.25
C ARG A 328 2.91 17.85 -10.87
N LEU A 329 3.75 17.30 -10.00
CA LEU A 329 3.72 15.88 -9.62
C LEU A 329 2.96 15.60 -8.32
N VAL A 330 2.74 16.62 -7.48
CA VAL A 330 2.10 16.46 -6.17
C VAL A 330 0.86 17.33 -6.02
N ARG A 331 1.00 18.65 -6.12
CA ARG A 331 -0.09 19.59 -5.80
C ARG A 331 -1.25 19.50 -6.79
N GLN A 332 -0.97 19.64 -8.10
CA GLN A 332 -2.03 19.59 -9.13
C GLN A 332 -2.71 18.22 -9.19
N PRO A 333 -1.99 17.07 -9.21
CA PRO A 333 -2.63 15.76 -9.12
C PRO A 333 -3.46 15.60 -7.86
N GLY A 334 -2.98 16.11 -6.72
CA GLY A 334 -3.67 16.03 -5.44
C GLY A 334 -4.96 16.84 -5.37
N GLU A 335 -4.97 18.06 -5.91
CA GLU A 335 -6.21 18.85 -6.00
C GLU A 335 -7.23 18.18 -6.92
N LYS A 336 -6.79 17.67 -8.08
CA LYS A 336 -7.65 16.92 -9.00
C LYS A 336 -8.20 15.64 -8.35
N ALA A 337 -7.39 14.98 -7.54
CA ALA A 337 -7.75 13.77 -6.80
C ALA A 337 -9.03 13.96 -6.00
N LEU A 338 -9.10 15.05 -5.22
CA LEU A 338 -10.17 15.27 -4.25
C LEU A 338 -11.35 16.04 -4.82
N THR A 339 -11.13 16.91 -5.81
CA THR A 339 -12.18 17.77 -6.38
C THR A 339 -12.93 17.12 -7.54
N GLU A 340 -12.25 16.30 -8.36
CA GLU A 340 -12.83 15.72 -9.56
C GLU A 340 -12.93 14.20 -9.50
N ILE A 341 -11.85 13.52 -9.13
CA ILE A 341 -11.74 12.07 -9.31
C ILE A 341 -12.47 11.31 -8.20
N TYR A 342 -12.18 11.62 -6.94
CA TYR A 342 -12.79 10.92 -5.80
C TYR A 342 -14.32 10.96 -5.81
N PRO A 343 -15.00 12.12 -5.99
CA PRO A 343 -16.46 12.17 -6.00
C PRO A 343 -17.06 11.27 -7.09
N ALA A 344 -16.49 11.31 -8.30
CA ALA A 344 -16.97 10.51 -9.43
C ALA A 344 -16.77 9.00 -9.21
N LEU A 345 -15.60 8.58 -8.71
CA LEU A 345 -15.35 7.18 -8.39
C LEU A 345 -16.25 6.69 -7.25
N LYS A 346 -16.46 7.52 -6.21
CA LYS A 346 -17.30 7.17 -5.07
C LYS A 346 -18.76 7.00 -5.49
N GLN A 347 -19.30 7.94 -6.27
CA GLN A 347 -20.68 7.89 -6.78
C GLN A 347 -20.94 6.64 -7.64
N ASN A 348 -19.93 6.20 -8.42
CA ASN A 348 -20.05 5.08 -9.32
C ASN A 348 -19.61 3.73 -8.71
N GLN A 349 -19.27 3.67 -7.42
CA GLN A 349 -18.74 2.47 -6.76
C GLN A 349 -17.49 1.89 -7.47
N ARG A 350 -16.51 2.76 -7.77
CA ARG A 350 -15.27 2.43 -8.49
C ARG A 350 -14.02 2.89 -7.74
N ILE A 351 -14.07 3.00 -6.41
CA ILE A 351 -12.93 3.50 -5.62
C ILE A 351 -11.70 2.59 -5.74
N GLU A 352 -11.89 1.29 -5.95
CA GLU A 352 -10.83 0.31 -6.19
C GLU A 352 -9.91 0.63 -7.38
N GLU A 353 -10.38 1.42 -8.34
CA GLU A 353 -9.63 1.73 -9.57
C GLU A 353 -8.36 2.55 -9.29
N VAL A 354 -8.24 3.17 -8.11
CA VAL A 354 -7.03 3.88 -7.70
C VAL A 354 -5.89 2.94 -7.29
N PHE A 355 -6.13 1.64 -7.12
CA PHE A 355 -5.13 0.64 -6.69
C PHE A 355 -4.34 0.02 -7.85
N ARG A 356 -4.40 0.63 -9.03
CA ARG A 356 -3.58 0.27 -10.19
C ARG A 356 -3.28 1.51 -11.02
N TYR A 357 -2.20 1.47 -11.79
CA TYR A 357 -1.95 2.53 -12.75
C TYR A 357 -2.96 2.47 -13.90
N GLN A 358 -3.59 3.61 -14.19
CA GLN A 358 -4.45 3.86 -15.35
C GLN A 358 -4.71 5.36 -15.51
N ASP A 359 -5.23 5.79 -16.66
CA ASP A 359 -5.73 7.16 -16.81
C ASP A 359 -7.07 7.34 -16.08
N LEU A 360 -6.99 7.78 -14.82
CA LEU A 360 -8.15 8.05 -13.98
C LEU A 360 -8.99 9.23 -14.49
N THR A 361 -8.39 10.16 -15.24
CA THR A 361 -9.13 11.28 -15.85
C THR A 361 -10.03 10.77 -16.96
N ALA A 362 -9.47 9.97 -17.87
CA ALA A 362 -10.23 9.34 -18.94
C ALA A 362 -11.31 8.40 -18.38
N LEU A 363 -11.01 7.65 -17.32
CA LEU A 363 -12.00 6.82 -16.63
C LEU A 363 -13.17 7.68 -16.11
N VAL A 364 -12.90 8.73 -15.34
CA VAL A 364 -13.93 9.59 -14.77
C VAL A 364 -14.77 10.29 -15.84
N ASN A 365 -14.15 10.71 -16.95
CA ASN A 365 -14.88 11.31 -18.08
C ASN A 365 -15.84 10.32 -18.76
N ARG A 366 -15.60 9.00 -18.68
CA ARG A 366 -16.54 7.97 -19.17
C ARG A 366 -17.64 7.61 -18.17
N LEU A 367 -17.49 8.00 -16.90
CA LEU A 367 -18.45 7.73 -15.82
C LEU A 367 -19.42 8.90 -15.61
N LYS A 368 -19.15 10.05 -16.21
CA LYS A 368 -20.08 11.19 -16.33
C LYS A 368 -20.98 10.96 -17.54
#